data_AF-A0A443RXK5-F1
#
_entry.id   AF-A0A443RXK5-F1
#
_cell.length_a   1.000
_cell.length_b   1.000
_cell.length_c   1.000
_cell.angle_alpha   90.00
_cell.angle_beta   90.00
_cell.angle_gamma   90.00
#
_symmetry.space_group_name_H-M   'P 1'
#
loop_
_entity.id
_entity.type
_entity.pdbx_description
1 polymer ?
#
loop_
_entity_poly.entity_id
_entity_poly.type
_entity_poly.pdbx_seq_one_letter_code
_entity_poly.pdbx_strand_id
1 'polypeptide(L)'
;MCGVIMGKQCSRHPPSIYETWTVPLPGLKKKVDYTGDMSDLKILHLTDLHYDPLYKPGALTTCDDKFCCRASSVHGTGSAGYWGHPPNCDAPLHLLENFVQHINKTHESNFDLLFWTGDNSPHDSWMTTAHEVIDTSTTITNLLKMYLSKNKTVFPILGNHEGMPTNQFAVANDTKFYTRRIFEKLAEQWSEWLETEEAIKTFKYGGYYAKKFGTNFKVIALNTNICDRTNFWNLYAPIDPYDQLHWMVNELNKSEEIGENVYVVAHIPPDSSCTPNWFHNYLRITERFQDTIK
;
A
#
# COMPACT_ATOMS: atom_id res chain seq x y z
N MET A 1 13.49 -27.98 4.30
CA MET A 1 14.52 -28.46 5.25
C MET A 1 15.30 -29.66 4.71
N CYS A 2 14.68 -30.81 4.39
CA CYS A 2 15.41 -31.97 3.88
C CYS A 2 16.21 -31.70 2.59
N GLY A 3 15.67 -30.89 1.67
CA GLY A 3 16.42 -30.44 0.48
C GLY A 3 17.61 -29.53 0.76
N VAL A 4 17.63 -28.81 1.89
CA VAL A 4 18.79 -28.01 2.33
C VAL A 4 19.88 -28.94 2.88
N ILE A 5 19.49 -29.93 3.69
CA ILE A 5 20.42 -30.83 4.40
C ILE A 5 20.97 -31.93 3.48
N MET A 6 20.09 -32.55 2.68
CA MET A 6 20.40 -33.75 1.87
C MET A 6 20.37 -33.47 0.36
N GLY A 7 20.23 -32.21 -0.05
CA GLY A 7 20.27 -31.80 -1.45
C GLY A 7 19.13 -32.36 -2.31
N LYS A 8 19.39 -32.43 -3.63
CA LYS A 8 18.40 -32.80 -4.65
C LYS A 8 17.84 -34.22 -4.51
N GLN A 9 18.51 -35.10 -3.75
CA GLN A 9 18.02 -36.45 -3.47
C GLN A 9 16.75 -36.45 -2.62
N CYS A 10 16.55 -35.40 -1.79
CA CYS A 10 15.41 -35.30 -0.89
C CYS A 10 14.44 -34.15 -1.24
N SER A 11 14.75 -33.34 -2.25
CA SER A 11 13.81 -32.35 -2.80
C SER A 11 14.06 -32.13 -4.29
N ARG A 12 12.98 -32.22 -5.08
CA ARG A 12 12.99 -31.85 -6.51
C ARG A 12 13.09 -30.33 -6.72
N HIS A 13 12.71 -29.57 -5.70
CA HIS A 13 12.77 -28.11 -5.66
C HIS A 13 13.87 -27.70 -4.68
N PRO A 14 15.12 -27.51 -5.14
CA PRO A 14 16.15 -26.96 -4.30
C PRO A 14 15.76 -25.52 -3.90
N PRO A 15 16.15 -25.04 -2.71
CA PRO A 15 15.83 -23.68 -2.26
C PRO A 15 16.23 -22.58 -3.27
N SER A 16 17.24 -22.85 -4.11
CA SER A 16 17.71 -21.94 -5.16
C SER A 16 16.66 -21.53 -6.18
N ILE A 17 15.55 -22.28 -6.37
CA ILE A 17 14.48 -21.83 -7.27
C ILE A 17 13.77 -20.56 -6.75
N TYR A 18 13.77 -20.38 -5.43
CA TYR A 18 13.25 -19.19 -4.77
C TYR A 18 14.23 -18.01 -4.90
N GLU A 19 15.47 -18.29 -5.27
CA GLU A 19 16.54 -17.33 -5.47
C GLU A 19 16.66 -16.82 -6.91
N THR A 20 15.99 -17.43 -7.90
CA THR A 20 16.24 -17.13 -9.33
C THR A 20 14.99 -17.03 -10.21
N TRP A 21 13.86 -16.58 -9.67
CA TRP A 21 12.63 -16.46 -10.47
C TRP A 21 12.57 -15.16 -11.27
N THR A 22 11.94 -15.22 -12.44
CA THR A 22 11.75 -14.07 -13.31
C THR A 22 10.35 -14.03 -13.90
N VAL A 23 9.75 -12.85 -13.97
CA VAL A 23 8.51 -12.63 -14.73
C VAL A 23 8.86 -12.56 -16.23
N PRO A 24 8.11 -13.27 -17.09
CA PRO A 24 8.23 -13.13 -18.55
C PRO A 24 7.85 -11.71 -19.00
N LEU A 25 8.62 -11.14 -19.93
CA LEU A 25 8.35 -9.83 -20.52
C LEU A 25 8.02 -9.98 -22.01
N PRO A 26 7.03 -9.22 -22.54
CA PRO A 26 6.81 -9.16 -23.98
C PRO A 26 7.99 -8.46 -24.68
N GLY A 27 8.20 -8.77 -25.97
CA GLY A 27 9.20 -8.08 -26.78
C GLY A 27 8.88 -6.59 -26.96
N LEU A 28 9.89 -5.78 -27.27
CA LEU A 28 9.72 -4.34 -27.50
C LEU A 28 8.77 -4.05 -28.68
N LYS A 29 7.87 -3.08 -28.50
CA LYS A 29 7.05 -2.56 -29.59
C LYS A 29 7.74 -1.38 -30.28
N LYS A 30 7.57 -1.26 -31.60
CA LYS A 30 8.10 -0.12 -32.35
C LYS A 30 7.22 1.10 -32.12
N LYS A 31 7.86 2.24 -31.84
CA LYS A 31 7.31 3.62 -31.75
C LYS A 31 5.81 3.69 -31.45
N VAL A 32 5.47 3.71 -30.17
CA VAL A 32 4.11 3.94 -29.68
C VAL A 32 3.89 5.44 -29.55
N ASP A 33 2.73 5.92 -30.01
CA ASP A 33 2.32 7.31 -29.83
C ASP A 33 1.46 7.41 -28.57
N TYR A 34 2.01 8.02 -27.52
CA TYR A 34 1.32 8.18 -26.25
C TYR A 34 0.53 9.48 -26.26
N THR A 35 -0.79 9.36 -26.19
CA THR A 35 -1.71 10.48 -26.46
C THR A 35 -2.41 11.03 -25.20
N GLY A 36 -2.13 10.46 -24.03
CA GLY A 36 -2.65 10.97 -22.77
C GLY A 36 -1.98 12.29 -22.39
N ASP A 37 -2.75 13.36 -22.34
CA ASP A 37 -2.27 14.66 -21.83
C ASP A 37 -2.33 14.68 -20.30
N MET A 38 -1.20 14.96 -19.66
CA MET A 38 -1.06 15.06 -18.21
C MET A 38 -0.48 16.41 -17.76
N SER A 39 -0.28 17.37 -18.67
CA SER A 39 0.50 18.59 -18.37
C SER A 39 -0.12 19.47 -17.28
N ASP A 40 -1.45 19.41 -17.12
CA ASP A 40 -2.19 20.20 -16.13
C ASP A 40 -2.74 19.38 -14.96
N LEU A 41 -2.39 18.09 -14.87
CA LEU A 41 -2.89 17.18 -13.84
C LEU A 41 -2.33 17.54 -12.47
N LYS A 42 -3.21 17.90 -11.53
CA LYS A 42 -2.81 18.17 -10.14
C LYS A 42 -3.20 17.01 -9.23
N ILE A 43 -2.22 16.50 -8.50
CA ILE A 43 -2.37 15.32 -7.64
C ILE A 43 -2.12 15.73 -6.20
N LEU A 44 -3.11 15.49 -5.33
CA LEU A 44 -2.91 15.50 -3.90
C LEU A 44 -2.41 14.10 -3.50
N HIS A 45 -1.27 14.03 -2.82
CA HIS A 45 -0.72 12.77 -2.31
C HIS A 45 -0.68 12.82 -0.78
N LEU A 46 -1.47 11.98 -0.14
CA LEU A 46 -1.50 11.75 1.30
C LEU A 46 -0.90 10.39 1.64
N THR A 47 -0.13 10.30 2.71
CA THR A 47 0.51 9.05 3.15
C THR A 47 0.77 9.08 4.65
N ASP A 48 0.87 7.91 5.27
CA ASP A 48 1.39 7.73 6.64
C ASP A 48 0.64 8.58 7.68
N LEU A 49 -0.70 8.51 7.65
CA LEU A 49 -1.53 9.31 8.55
C LEU A 49 -1.45 8.83 10.00
N HIS A 50 -1.18 7.53 10.21
CA HIS A 50 -1.01 6.87 11.51
C HIS A 50 -1.92 7.45 12.60
N TYR A 51 -3.20 7.10 12.53
CA TYR A 51 -4.16 7.53 13.53
C TYR A 51 -3.99 6.71 14.81
N ASP A 52 -3.63 7.38 15.90
CA ASP A 52 -3.64 6.80 17.24
C ASP A 52 -4.96 7.10 17.97
N PRO A 53 -5.90 6.12 18.08
CA PRO A 53 -7.14 6.30 18.83
C PRO A 53 -6.93 6.44 20.35
N LEU A 54 -5.71 6.15 20.85
CA LEU A 54 -5.37 6.22 22.27
C LEU A 54 -4.54 7.46 22.64
N TYR A 55 -4.21 8.31 21.66
CA TYR A 55 -3.43 9.53 21.91
C TYR A 55 -4.16 10.43 22.92
N LYS A 56 -3.42 10.91 23.91
CA LYS A 56 -3.97 11.75 24.98
C LYS A 56 -3.09 12.98 25.23
N PRO A 57 -3.60 14.19 24.94
CA PRO A 57 -2.93 15.43 25.35
C PRO A 57 -2.64 15.42 26.86
N GLY A 58 -1.44 15.86 27.22
CA GLY A 58 -0.96 15.87 28.60
C GLY A 58 -0.27 14.59 29.06
N ALA A 59 -0.38 13.48 28.33
CA ALA A 59 0.29 12.22 28.66
C ALA A 59 1.83 12.33 28.58
N LEU A 60 2.55 11.37 29.17
CA LEU A 60 4.00 11.35 29.12
C LEU A 60 4.48 11.11 27.68
N THR A 61 5.48 11.88 27.26
CA THR A 61 6.05 11.82 25.90
C THR A 61 7.23 10.86 25.81
N THR A 62 7.84 10.55 26.96
CA THR A 62 8.69 9.39 27.13
C THR A 62 7.96 8.37 27.99
N CYS A 63 8.30 7.09 27.85
CA CYS A 63 7.73 5.99 28.61
C CYS A 63 8.60 4.73 28.42
N ASP A 64 8.26 3.66 29.13
CA ASP A 64 8.97 2.37 29.00
C ASP A 64 8.68 1.66 27.66
N ASP A 65 7.60 2.03 26.98
CA ASP A 65 7.20 1.46 25.70
C ASP A 65 7.90 2.13 24.52
N LYS A 66 7.90 1.46 23.36
CA LYS A 66 8.38 2.04 22.10
C LYS A 66 7.49 3.18 21.58
N PHE A 67 6.29 3.32 22.12
CA PHE A 67 5.27 4.25 21.66
C PHE A 67 4.54 4.86 22.87
N CYS A 68 4.52 6.20 22.96
CA CYS A 68 4.07 6.94 24.14
C CYS A 68 2.88 7.86 23.82
N CYS A 69 2.70 8.94 24.59
CA CYS A 69 1.59 9.89 24.47
C CYS A 69 0.19 9.30 24.69
N ARG A 70 0.10 8.18 25.41
CA ARG A 70 -1.16 7.52 25.75
C ARG A 70 -1.41 7.60 27.25
N ALA A 71 -2.66 7.36 27.66
CA ALA A 71 -2.99 7.29 29.09
C ALA A 71 -2.21 6.21 29.86
N SER A 72 -1.77 5.16 29.15
CA SER A 72 -0.96 4.06 29.69
C SER A 72 0.53 4.38 29.81
N SER A 73 1.00 5.50 29.28
CA SER A 73 2.41 5.89 29.32
C SER A 73 2.83 6.19 30.77
N VAL A 74 3.71 5.34 31.32
CA VAL A 74 4.22 5.40 32.70
C VAL A 74 5.74 5.54 32.75
N HIS A 75 6.26 5.88 33.94
CA HIS A 75 7.69 6.01 34.24
C HIS A 75 8.49 6.92 33.29
N GLY A 76 7.82 7.91 32.72
CA GLY A 76 8.43 8.86 31.80
C GLY A 76 8.32 10.31 32.24
N THR A 77 8.61 11.20 31.30
CA THR A 77 8.64 12.65 31.47
C THR A 77 7.95 13.33 30.29
N GLY A 78 7.82 14.65 30.38
CA GLY A 78 7.19 15.46 29.34
C GLY A 78 5.67 15.44 29.38
N SER A 79 5.07 16.17 28.44
CA SER A 79 3.64 16.33 28.34
C SER A 79 3.26 16.47 26.87
N ALA A 80 2.46 15.51 26.38
CA ALA A 80 2.07 15.40 24.99
C ALA A 80 1.24 16.63 24.60
N GLY A 81 1.62 17.27 23.49
CA GLY A 81 0.92 18.45 23.00
C GLY A 81 -0.52 18.13 22.60
N TYR A 82 -1.35 19.16 22.46
CA TYR A 82 -2.69 18.95 21.90
C TYR A 82 -2.59 18.36 20.49
N TRP A 83 -1.87 19.01 19.58
CA TRP A 83 -1.79 18.62 18.17
C TRP A 83 -0.92 17.39 17.85
N GLY A 84 -0.23 16.81 18.82
CA GLY A 84 0.78 15.76 18.57
C GLY A 84 2.08 16.04 19.31
N HIS A 85 2.99 15.07 19.31
CA HIS A 85 4.33 15.22 19.89
C HIS A 85 5.36 14.32 19.18
N PRO A 86 6.42 14.89 18.59
CA PRO A 86 7.54 14.10 18.08
C PRO A 86 8.68 13.98 19.12
N PRO A 87 9.47 12.88 19.14
CA PRO A 87 9.27 11.59 18.45
C PRO A 87 8.44 10.58 19.29
N ASN A 88 8.18 9.39 18.74
CA ASN A 88 7.57 8.22 19.41
C ASN A 88 6.08 8.31 19.78
N CYS A 89 5.32 9.16 19.09
CA CYS A 89 3.87 9.24 19.19
C CYS A 89 3.29 9.46 17.78
N ASP A 90 2.10 8.92 17.52
CA ASP A 90 1.38 9.14 16.26
C ASP A 90 0.26 10.18 16.41
N ALA A 91 -0.49 10.39 15.33
CA ALA A 91 -1.42 11.49 15.19
C ALA A 91 -2.74 11.24 15.96
N PRO A 92 -3.18 12.18 16.81
CA PRO A 92 -4.54 12.15 17.29
C PRO A 92 -5.55 12.50 16.19
N LEU A 93 -6.80 12.05 16.37
CA LEU A 93 -7.87 12.29 15.39
C LEU A 93 -8.03 13.77 15.04
N HIS A 94 -8.02 14.67 16.04
CA HIS A 94 -8.25 16.09 15.81
C HIS A 94 -7.14 16.76 15.00
N LEU A 95 -5.90 16.24 15.02
CA LEU A 95 -4.85 16.69 14.10
C LEU A 95 -5.23 16.33 12.66
N LEU A 96 -5.64 15.09 12.43
CA LEU A 96 -6.00 14.59 11.10
C LEU A 96 -7.25 15.29 10.56
N GLU A 97 -8.26 15.52 11.40
CA GLU A 97 -9.43 16.33 11.07
C GLU A 97 -9.05 17.75 10.68
N ASN A 98 -8.21 18.43 11.47
CA ASN A 98 -7.76 19.78 11.15
C ASN A 98 -6.99 19.82 9.83
N PHE A 99 -6.14 18.82 9.59
CA PHE A 99 -5.36 18.69 8.36
C PHE A 99 -6.25 18.54 7.12
N VAL A 100 -7.19 17.59 7.11
CA VAL A 100 -8.08 17.39 5.95
C VAL A 100 -9.06 18.54 5.75
N GLN A 101 -9.55 19.16 6.84
CA GLN A 101 -10.38 20.36 6.77
C GLN A 101 -9.62 21.55 6.18
N HIS A 102 -8.35 21.71 6.56
CA HIS A 102 -7.50 22.76 6.01
C HIS A 102 -7.33 22.58 4.51
N ILE A 103 -6.96 21.38 4.06
CA ILE A 103 -6.83 21.06 2.63
C ILE A 103 -8.14 21.32 1.88
N ASN A 104 -9.28 20.87 2.42
CA ASN A 104 -10.57 21.15 1.80
C ASN A 104 -10.80 22.67 1.66
N LYS A 105 -10.51 23.45 2.72
CA LYS A 105 -10.70 24.90 2.70
C LYS A 105 -9.78 25.64 1.71
N THR A 106 -8.54 25.18 1.52
CA THR A 106 -7.51 25.92 0.76
C THR A 106 -7.23 25.34 -0.63
N HIS A 107 -7.54 24.05 -0.85
CA HIS A 107 -7.14 23.30 -2.03
C HIS A 107 -8.22 22.36 -2.61
N GLU A 108 -9.49 22.37 -2.14
CA GLU A 108 -10.55 21.50 -2.70
C GLU A 108 -10.65 21.55 -4.23
N SER A 109 -10.54 22.74 -4.83
CA SER A 109 -10.60 22.92 -6.29
C SER A 109 -9.25 22.76 -7.00
N ASN A 110 -8.16 22.48 -6.28
CA ASN A 110 -6.79 22.55 -6.77
C ASN A 110 -6.16 21.20 -7.10
N PHE A 111 -6.90 20.09 -7.03
CA PHE A 111 -6.42 18.77 -7.46
C PHE A 111 -7.51 17.96 -8.14
N ASP A 112 -7.11 17.09 -9.06
CA ASP A 112 -8.00 16.21 -9.83
C ASP A 112 -7.98 14.78 -9.27
N LEU A 113 -6.80 14.37 -8.78
CA LEU A 113 -6.54 13.05 -8.20
C LEU A 113 -6.12 13.15 -6.74
N LEU A 114 -6.56 12.17 -5.96
CA LEU A 114 -6.06 11.93 -4.61
C LEU A 114 -5.39 10.56 -4.56
N PHE A 115 -4.08 10.53 -4.38
CA PHE A 115 -3.35 9.32 -3.99
C PHE A 115 -3.31 9.26 -2.47
N TRP A 116 -3.78 8.16 -1.90
CA TRP A 116 -3.69 7.90 -0.47
C TRP A 116 -2.96 6.59 -0.26
N THR A 117 -1.68 6.67 0.07
CA THR A 117 -0.77 5.52 0.12
C THR A 117 -0.73 4.81 1.47
N GLY A 118 -1.85 4.76 2.20
CA GLY A 118 -2.02 3.88 3.36
C GLY A 118 -1.28 4.32 4.62
N ASP A 119 -1.03 3.34 5.49
CA ASP A 119 -0.46 3.49 6.83
C ASP A 119 -1.36 4.33 7.76
N ASN A 120 -2.51 3.72 8.09
CA ASN A 120 -3.55 4.29 8.94
C ASN A 120 -3.43 3.85 10.39
N SER A 121 -3.06 2.60 10.62
CA SER A 121 -2.92 2.07 11.99
C SER A 121 -1.69 2.66 12.67
N PRO A 122 -1.70 2.87 13.99
CA PRO A 122 -0.55 3.42 14.70
C PRO A 122 0.59 2.40 14.86
N HIS A 123 1.70 2.83 15.44
CA HIS A 123 2.92 2.04 15.64
C HIS A 123 2.87 1.07 16.84
N ASP A 124 1.69 0.72 17.33
CA ASP A 124 1.47 -0.21 18.44
C ASP A 124 1.34 -1.68 17.99
N SER A 125 2.25 -2.08 17.10
CA SER A 125 2.29 -3.39 16.43
C SER A 125 2.15 -4.64 17.33
N TRP A 126 2.37 -4.52 18.64
CA TRP A 126 2.19 -5.60 19.61
C TRP A 126 0.73 -5.89 19.96
N MET A 127 -0.20 -4.98 19.65
CA MET A 127 -1.64 -5.16 19.90
C MET A 127 -2.45 -5.43 18.64
N THR A 128 -1.85 -5.30 17.45
CA THR A 128 -2.57 -5.28 16.16
C THR A 128 -3.48 -6.48 15.92
N THR A 129 -4.77 -6.20 15.81
CA THR A 129 -5.82 -7.10 15.35
C THR A 129 -6.44 -6.62 14.04
N ALA A 130 -7.10 -7.51 13.29
CA ALA A 130 -7.81 -7.11 12.07
C ALA A 130 -8.94 -6.13 12.36
N HIS A 131 -9.53 -6.17 13.56
CA HIS A 131 -10.57 -5.23 13.96
C HIS A 131 -10.01 -3.82 14.07
N GLU A 132 -8.89 -3.64 14.78
CA GLU A 132 -8.25 -2.33 14.92
C GLU A 132 -7.75 -1.76 13.58
N VAL A 133 -7.19 -2.62 12.72
CA VAL A 133 -6.79 -2.22 11.36
C VAL A 133 -7.99 -1.75 10.54
N ILE A 134 -9.11 -2.48 10.60
CA ILE A 134 -10.34 -2.09 9.89
C ILE A 134 -10.90 -0.80 10.48
N ASP A 135 -10.93 -0.64 11.80
CA ASP A 135 -11.53 0.53 12.47
C ASP A 135 -10.74 1.82 12.21
N THR A 136 -9.40 1.77 12.29
CA THR A 136 -8.52 2.90 11.95
C THR A 136 -8.67 3.26 10.48
N SER A 137 -8.62 2.28 9.58
CA SER A 137 -8.85 2.49 8.15
C SER A 137 -10.25 3.03 7.83
N THR A 138 -11.27 2.59 8.56
CA THR A 138 -12.66 3.10 8.44
C THR A 138 -12.71 4.57 8.84
N THR A 139 -12.07 4.93 9.94
CA THR A 139 -12.04 6.30 10.46
C THR A 139 -11.39 7.23 9.44
N ILE A 140 -10.21 6.88 8.92
CA ILE A 140 -9.54 7.68 7.89
C ILE A 140 -10.35 7.73 6.59
N THR A 141 -10.87 6.59 6.14
CA THR A 141 -11.73 6.52 4.96
C THR A 141 -12.91 7.50 5.07
N ASN A 142 -13.58 7.54 6.22
CA ASN A 142 -14.70 8.45 6.46
C ASN A 142 -14.28 9.92 6.46
N LEU A 143 -13.12 10.26 7.03
CA LEU A 143 -12.58 11.62 6.96
C LEU A 143 -12.31 12.05 5.52
N LEU A 144 -11.65 11.19 4.74
CA LEU A 144 -11.36 11.48 3.33
C LEU A 144 -12.64 11.59 2.50
N LYS A 145 -13.64 10.73 2.76
CA LYS A 145 -14.96 10.83 2.12
C LYS A 145 -15.66 12.15 2.44
N MET A 146 -15.59 12.57 3.70
CA MET A 146 -16.27 13.77 4.18
C MET A 146 -15.66 15.05 3.59
N TYR A 147 -14.33 15.11 3.46
CA TYR A 147 -13.64 16.37 3.18
C TYR A 147 -12.92 16.42 1.82
N LEU A 148 -12.43 15.31 1.28
CA LEU A 148 -11.47 15.34 0.17
C LEU A 148 -11.87 14.52 -1.05
N SER A 149 -12.83 13.60 -0.95
CA SER A 149 -13.19 12.73 -2.09
C SER A 149 -14.32 13.25 -2.98
N LYS A 150 -15.01 14.33 -2.58
CA LYS A 150 -16.19 14.81 -3.30
C LYS A 150 -15.82 15.26 -4.72
N ASN A 151 -16.39 14.59 -5.73
CA ASN A 151 -16.08 14.81 -7.15
C ASN A 151 -14.60 14.63 -7.51
N LYS A 152 -13.86 13.83 -6.74
CA LYS A 152 -12.44 13.51 -6.98
C LYS A 152 -12.28 12.04 -7.29
N THR A 153 -11.30 11.70 -8.11
CA THR A 153 -10.89 10.30 -8.27
C THR A 153 -9.84 9.98 -7.21
N VAL A 154 -10.19 9.07 -6.30
CA VAL A 154 -9.33 8.64 -5.20
C VAL A 154 -8.72 7.29 -5.52
N PHE A 155 -7.42 7.15 -5.25
CA PHE A 155 -6.70 5.88 -5.31
C PHE A 155 -6.18 5.54 -3.91
N PRO A 156 -6.90 4.71 -3.15
CA PRO A 156 -6.38 4.14 -1.90
C PRO A 156 -5.38 3.02 -2.21
N ILE A 157 -4.25 3.02 -1.51
CA ILE A 157 -3.22 1.97 -1.57
C ILE A 157 -2.94 1.51 -0.14
N LEU A 158 -2.69 0.21 0.02
CA LEU A 158 -2.39 -0.38 1.32
C LEU A 158 -0.96 -0.03 1.77
N GLY A 159 -0.82 0.42 3.01
CA GLY A 159 0.46 0.49 3.70
C GLY A 159 0.77 -0.79 4.46
N ASN A 160 1.96 -0.87 5.07
CA ASN A 160 2.37 -2.05 5.81
C ASN A 160 1.70 -2.18 7.18
N HIS A 161 1.18 -1.08 7.73
CA HIS A 161 0.38 -1.05 8.96
C HIS A 161 -1.06 -1.53 8.78
N GLU A 162 -1.49 -1.85 7.56
CA GLU A 162 -2.76 -2.55 7.27
C GLU A 162 -2.62 -4.09 7.30
N GLY A 163 -1.42 -4.61 7.61
CA GLY A 163 -1.17 -6.04 7.83
C GLY A 163 -1.63 -6.52 9.21
N MET A 164 -1.86 -7.83 9.37
CA MET A 164 -2.16 -8.40 10.69
C MET A 164 -1.42 -9.72 10.95
N PRO A 165 -0.45 -9.75 11.88
CA PRO A 165 0.14 -8.59 12.58
C PRO A 165 0.80 -7.60 11.61
N THR A 166 1.22 -6.43 12.08
CA THR A 166 1.89 -5.40 11.26
C THR A 166 2.92 -6.01 10.30
N ASN A 167 2.92 -5.54 9.05
CA ASN A 167 3.74 -6.00 7.93
C ASN A 167 3.44 -7.42 7.43
N GLN A 168 2.56 -8.18 8.08
CA GLN A 168 2.27 -9.56 7.69
C GLN A 168 1.06 -9.62 6.73
N PHE A 169 1.35 -9.95 5.47
CA PHE A 169 0.35 -10.12 4.42
C PHE A 169 0.38 -11.58 3.93
N ALA A 170 -0.52 -12.39 4.51
CA ALA A 170 -0.60 -13.81 4.28
C ALA A 170 -1.18 -14.16 2.91
N VAL A 171 -0.35 -14.78 2.08
CA VAL A 171 -0.76 -15.36 0.78
C VAL A 171 -1.61 -16.63 0.98
N ALA A 172 -1.41 -17.33 2.10
CA ALA A 172 -2.15 -18.53 2.45
C ALA A 172 -3.57 -18.20 2.94
N ASN A 173 -4.56 -19.01 2.54
CA ASN A 173 -5.96 -18.82 2.91
C ASN A 173 -6.36 -19.58 4.18
N ASP A 174 -5.65 -20.64 4.52
CA ASP A 174 -5.92 -21.58 5.62
C ASP A 174 -5.15 -21.21 6.90
N THR A 175 -5.16 -19.93 7.26
CA THR A 175 -4.44 -19.40 8.43
C THR A 175 -5.30 -18.41 9.21
N LYS A 176 -5.10 -18.36 10.55
CA LYS A 176 -5.71 -17.33 11.40
C LYS A 176 -5.27 -15.91 11.03
N PHE A 177 -4.17 -15.79 10.28
CA PHE A 177 -3.62 -14.54 9.76
C PHE A 177 -4.14 -14.19 8.35
N TYR A 178 -5.28 -14.77 7.94
CA TYR A 178 -5.87 -14.58 6.61
C TYR A 178 -6.09 -13.10 6.30
N THR A 179 -5.20 -12.52 5.48
CA THR A 179 -5.17 -11.07 5.22
C THR A 179 -6.32 -10.61 4.34
N ARG A 180 -6.82 -11.46 3.42
CA ARG A 180 -7.89 -11.06 2.49
C ARG A 180 -9.20 -10.67 3.18
N ARG A 181 -9.44 -11.07 4.44
CA ARG A 181 -10.59 -10.54 5.21
C ARG A 181 -10.53 -9.02 5.40
N ILE A 182 -9.31 -8.46 5.51
CA ILE A 182 -9.09 -7.01 5.58
C ILE A 182 -9.32 -6.42 4.19
N PHE A 183 -8.77 -7.03 3.13
CA PHE A 183 -9.00 -6.58 1.75
C PHE A 183 -10.49 -6.58 1.37
N GLU A 184 -11.24 -7.60 1.75
CA GLU A 184 -12.67 -7.71 1.52
C GLU A 184 -13.43 -6.55 2.17
N LYS A 185 -13.10 -6.23 3.42
CA LYS A 185 -13.71 -5.12 4.17
C LYS A 185 -13.34 -3.75 3.60
N LEU A 186 -12.06 -3.54 3.26
CA LEU A 186 -11.62 -2.31 2.63
C LEU A 186 -12.21 -2.15 1.22
N ALA A 187 -12.36 -3.23 0.46
CA ALA A 187 -13.03 -3.20 -0.84
C ALA A 187 -14.51 -2.78 -0.74
N GLU A 188 -15.21 -3.20 0.32
CA GLU A 188 -16.58 -2.74 0.58
C GLU A 188 -16.60 -1.22 0.81
N GLN A 189 -15.67 -0.72 1.64
CA GLN A 189 -15.57 0.70 1.99
C GLN A 189 -15.14 1.57 0.81
N TRP A 190 -14.21 1.07 -0.02
CA TRP A 190 -13.60 1.79 -1.15
C TRP A 190 -14.29 1.49 -2.48
N SER A 191 -15.40 0.76 -2.46
CA SER A 191 -16.13 0.33 -3.67
C SER A 191 -16.42 1.48 -4.64
N GLU A 192 -16.81 2.66 -4.14
CA GLU A 192 -17.06 3.86 -4.96
C GLU A 192 -15.79 4.45 -5.59
N TRP A 193 -14.62 4.23 -5.01
CA TRP A 193 -13.33 4.71 -5.53
C TRP A 193 -12.70 3.71 -6.50
N LEU A 194 -12.84 2.40 -6.21
CA LEU A 194 -12.42 1.32 -7.10
C LEU A 194 -13.23 1.30 -8.40
N GLU A 195 -14.50 1.70 -8.34
CA GLU A 195 -15.48 1.93 -9.43
C GLU A 195 -15.83 0.72 -10.31
N THR A 196 -14.88 -0.17 -10.60
CA THR A 196 -15.07 -1.29 -11.54
C THR A 196 -15.05 -2.62 -10.81
N GLU A 197 -15.81 -3.60 -11.33
CA GLU A 197 -15.81 -4.97 -10.80
C GLU A 197 -14.42 -5.61 -10.89
N GLU A 198 -13.65 -5.30 -11.94
CA GLU A 198 -12.28 -5.80 -12.11
C GLU A 198 -11.34 -5.25 -11.04
N ALA A 199 -11.40 -3.95 -10.74
CA ALA A 199 -10.62 -3.33 -9.66
C ALA A 199 -11.00 -3.88 -8.29
N ILE A 200 -12.30 -4.04 -8.01
CA ILE A 200 -12.77 -4.63 -6.75
C ILE A 200 -12.30 -6.08 -6.61
N LYS A 201 -12.39 -6.88 -7.68
CA LYS A 201 -11.99 -8.29 -7.68
C LYS A 201 -10.48 -8.45 -7.46
N THR A 202 -9.66 -7.68 -8.19
CA THR A 202 -8.20 -7.72 -8.05
C THR A 202 -7.75 -7.23 -6.67
N PHE A 203 -8.37 -6.15 -6.16
CA PHE A 203 -8.11 -5.65 -4.83
C PHE A 203 -8.45 -6.69 -3.74
N LYS A 204 -9.61 -7.36 -3.82
CA LYS A 204 -9.96 -8.46 -2.88
C LYS A 204 -9.00 -9.64 -2.96
N TYR A 205 -8.40 -9.89 -4.12
CA TYR A 205 -7.49 -11.01 -4.33
C TYR A 205 -6.09 -10.76 -3.75
N GLY A 206 -5.52 -9.58 -3.97
CA GLY A 206 -4.12 -9.31 -3.61
C GLY A 206 -3.84 -7.89 -3.07
N GLY A 207 -4.86 -7.05 -2.89
CA GLY A 207 -4.70 -5.68 -2.37
C GLY A 207 -4.16 -4.68 -3.39
N TYR A 208 -4.13 -5.05 -4.68
CA TYR A 208 -3.68 -4.22 -5.79
C TYR A 208 -4.77 -4.16 -6.87
N TYR A 209 -4.74 -3.11 -7.68
CA TYR A 209 -5.71 -2.92 -8.76
C TYR A 209 -5.21 -1.88 -9.77
N ALA A 210 -5.89 -1.79 -10.91
CA ALA A 210 -5.66 -0.73 -11.88
C ALA A 210 -6.99 -0.12 -12.30
N LYS A 211 -6.96 1.16 -12.67
CA LYS A 211 -8.14 1.87 -13.16
C LYS A 211 -7.72 3.03 -14.06
N LYS A 212 -8.55 3.31 -15.06
CA LYS A 212 -8.36 4.44 -15.97
C LYS A 212 -8.78 5.75 -15.32
N PHE A 213 -8.11 6.83 -15.68
CA PHE A 213 -8.51 8.18 -15.33
C PHE A 213 -8.35 9.09 -16.55
N GLY A 214 -9.35 9.92 -16.83
CA GLY A 214 -9.34 10.78 -18.02
C GLY A 214 -9.27 9.99 -19.35
N THR A 215 -8.64 10.59 -20.36
CA THR A 215 -8.43 9.97 -21.67
C THR A 215 -7.00 9.47 -21.81
N ASN A 216 -6.83 8.19 -22.15
CA ASN A 216 -5.53 7.56 -22.39
C ASN A 216 -4.54 7.67 -21.22
N PHE A 217 -5.07 7.58 -19.99
CA PHE A 217 -4.27 7.48 -18.78
C PHE A 217 -4.83 6.41 -17.81
N LYS A 218 -3.93 5.67 -17.15
CA LYS A 218 -4.23 4.61 -16.18
C LYS A 218 -3.33 4.73 -14.96
N VAL A 219 -3.88 4.40 -13.80
CA VAL A 219 -3.11 4.22 -12.58
C VAL A 219 -3.09 2.73 -12.22
N ILE A 220 -1.91 2.22 -11.92
CA ILE A 220 -1.66 0.90 -11.36
C ILE A 220 -1.28 1.11 -9.88
N ALA A 221 -2.16 0.72 -8.97
CA ALA A 221 -1.94 0.74 -7.54
C ALA A 221 -1.40 -0.63 -7.10
N LEU A 222 -0.14 -0.68 -6.69
CA LEU A 222 0.52 -1.90 -6.25
C LEU A 222 0.38 -2.09 -4.74
N ASN A 223 0.24 -3.35 -4.31
CA ASN A 223 0.51 -3.75 -2.95
C ASN A 223 2.00 -4.09 -2.84
N THR A 224 2.83 -3.19 -2.34
CA THR A 224 4.28 -3.46 -2.15
C THR A 224 4.60 -4.17 -0.84
N ASN A 225 3.61 -4.44 0.01
CA ASN A 225 3.82 -5.24 1.24
C ASN A 225 4.22 -6.69 0.94
N ILE A 226 3.92 -7.17 -0.27
CA ILE A 226 4.36 -8.49 -0.72
C ILE A 226 5.81 -8.52 -1.17
N CYS A 227 6.45 -7.37 -1.38
CA CYS A 227 7.88 -7.33 -1.63
C CYS A 227 8.66 -7.20 -0.32
N ASP A 228 8.05 -6.65 0.74
CA ASP A 228 8.72 -6.25 1.96
C ASP A 228 9.51 -7.41 2.61
N ARG A 229 10.74 -7.13 3.02
CA ARG A 229 11.59 -8.06 3.76
C ARG A 229 11.07 -8.37 5.16
N THR A 230 10.23 -7.50 5.73
CA THR A 230 9.62 -7.75 7.05
C THR A 230 8.30 -8.53 6.97
N ASN A 231 7.76 -8.74 5.77
CA ASN A 231 6.67 -9.68 5.53
C ASN A 231 7.20 -11.12 5.45
N PHE A 232 7.07 -11.87 6.53
CA PHE A 232 7.64 -13.22 6.62
C PHE A 232 6.91 -14.25 5.77
N TRP A 233 5.73 -13.94 5.23
CA TRP A 233 5.04 -14.80 4.27
C TRP A 233 5.80 -14.93 2.95
N ASN A 234 6.73 -14.03 2.67
CA ASN A 234 7.65 -14.16 1.54
C ASN A 234 8.61 -15.34 1.69
N LEU A 235 8.81 -15.89 2.89
CA LEU A 235 9.53 -17.16 3.07
C LEU A 235 8.67 -18.37 2.68
N TYR A 236 7.35 -18.25 2.75
CA TYR A 236 6.39 -19.30 2.42
C TYR A 236 6.06 -19.32 0.92
N ALA A 237 5.78 -18.15 0.34
CA ALA A 237 5.43 -17.97 -1.07
C ALA A 237 6.29 -16.87 -1.72
N PRO A 238 7.60 -17.11 -1.97
CA PRO A 238 8.56 -16.09 -2.44
C PRO A 238 8.45 -15.71 -3.92
N ILE A 239 7.74 -16.51 -4.73
CA ILE A 239 7.68 -16.33 -6.19
C ILE A 239 6.40 -15.56 -6.51
N ASP A 240 6.57 -14.34 -7.01
CA ASP A 240 5.51 -13.40 -7.42
C ASP A 240 4.21 -13.54 -6.60
N PRO A 241 4.22 -13.15 -5.29
CA PRO A 241 3.04 -13.33 -4.45
C PRO A 241 1.79 -12.69 -5.07
N TYR A 242 0.68 -13.43 -5.07
CA TYR A 242 -0.56 -13.05 -5.76
C TYR A 242 -0.38 -12.72 -7.27
N ASP A 243 0.64 -13.24 -7.94
CA ASP A 243 0.90 -13.01 -9.37
C ASP A 243 0.95 -11.51 -9.73
N GLN A 244 1.30 -10.62 -8.79
CA GLN A 244 1.15 -9.18 -8.94
C GLN A 244 2.06 -8.61 -10.03
N LEU A 245 3.33 -9.04 -10.11
CA LEU A 245 4.23 -8.53 -11.14
C LEU A 245 3.87 -9.09 -12.53
N HIS A 246 3.43 -10.35 -12.61
CA HIS A 246 2.87 -10.90 -13.83
C HIS A 246 1.63 -10.12 -14.29
N TRP A 247 0.72 -9.82 -13.37
CA TRP A 247 -0.45 -8.98 -13.63
C TRP A 247 -0.04 -7.56 -14.09
N MET A 248 0.94 -6.93 -13.43
CA MET A 248 1.46 -5.61 -13.80
C MET A 248 2.01 -5.59 -15.22
N VAL A 249 2.75 -6.63 -15.64
CA VAL A 249 3.23 -6.77 -17.02
C VAL A 249 2.07 -6.80 -18.02
N ASN A 250 1.00 -7.54 -17.70
CA ASN A 250 -0.16 -7.62 -18.57
C ASN A 250 -0.88 -6.27 -18.68
N GLU A 251 -1.04 -5.54 -17.58
CA GLU A 251 -1.64 -4.20 -17.59
C GLU A 251 -0.82 -3.17 -18.37
N LEU A 252 0.50 -3.16 -18.16
CA LEU A 252 1.42 -2.28 -18.91
C LEU A 252 1.46 -2.62 -20.39
N ASN A 253 1.46 -3.91 -20.75
CA ASN A 253 1.39 -4.33 -22.14
C ASN A 253 0.09 -3.85 -22.78
N LYS A 254 -1.07 -4.05 -22.14
CA LYS A 254 -2.37 -3.54 -22.62
C LYS A 254 -2.34 -2.03 -22.87
N SER A 255 -1.77 -1.26 -21.94
CA SER A 255 -1.66 0.20 -22.07
C SER A 255 -0.70 0.61 -23.20
N GLU A 256 0.41 -0.11 -23.38
CA GLU A 256 1.34 0.08 -24.50
C GLU A 256 0.67 -0.19 -25.86
N GLU A 257 -0.23 -1.18 -25.99
CA GLU A 257 -0.89 -1.46 -27.28
C GLU A 257 -1.81 -0.34 -27.78
N ILE A 258 -2.32 0.45 -26.85
CA ILE A 258 -3.29 1.53 -27.13
C ILE A 258 -2.71 2.93 -26.92
N GLY A 259 -1.42 3.06 -26.61
CA GLY A 259 -0.77 4.35 -26.39
C GLY A 259 -1.27 5.10 -25.14
N GLU A 260 -1.58 4.37 -24.07
CA GLU A 260 -2.04 4.90 -22.78
C GLU A 260 -0.86 5.13 -21.83
N ASN A 261 -0.82 6.30 -21.18
CA ASN A 261 0.16 6.64 -20.16
C ASN A 261 -0.20 5.99 -18.82
N VAL A 262 0.81 5.57 -18.06
CA VAL A 262 0.60 4.85 -16.79
C VAL A 262 1.35 5.49 -15.64
N TYR A 263 0.66 5.78 -14.53
CA TYR A 263 1.30 5.96 -13.23
C TYR A 263 1.27 4.65 -12.44
N VAL A 264 2.39 4.35 -11.79
CA VAL A 264 2.52 3.23 -10.86
C VAL A 264 2.66 3.81 -9.46
N VAL A 265 1.74 3.48 -8.56
CA VAL A 265 1.69 4.04 -7.21
C VAL A 265 1.75 2.90 -6.20
N ALA A 266 2.52 3.09 -5.13
CA ALA A 266 2.77 2.10 -4.10
C ALA A 266 3.03 2.78 -2.75
N HIS A 267 3.02 2.00 -1.66
CA HIS A 267 3.41 2.47 -0.34
C HIS A 267 4.92 2.33 -0.11
N ILE A 268 5.40 1.09 0.14
CA ILE A 268 6.84 0.82 0.30
C ILE A 268 7.54 1.08 -1.05
N PRO A 269 8.57 1.95 -1.07
CA PRO A 269 9.32 2.19 -2.29
C PRO A 269 10.00 0.89 -2.78
N PRO A 270 9.92 0.59 -4.08
CA PRO A 270 10.67 -0.52 -4.68
C PRO A 270 12.18 -0.30 -4.59
N ASP A 271 12.78 -0.65 -3.45
CA ASP A 271 14.21 -0.47 -3.17
C ASP A 271 14.77 -1.62 -2.31
N SER A 272 15.81 -1.33 -1.51
CA SER A 272 16.41 -2.29 -0.58
C SER A 272 15.47 -2.82 0.51
N SER A 273 14.30 -2.23 0.70
CA SER A 273 13.23 -2.72 1.58
C SER A 273 12.53 -3.95 1.00
N CYS A 274 12.50 -4.08 -0.34
CA CYS A 274 11.95 -5.24 -1.02
C CYS A 274 12.94 -6.42 -1.04
N THR A 275 12.42 -7.64 -1.16
CA THR A 275 13.22 -8.84 -1.45
C THR A 275 13.98 -8.65 -2.76
N PRO A 276 15.26 -9.06 -2.84
CA PRO A 276 16.10 -8.78 -4.01
C PRO A 276 15.47 -9.24 -5.34
N ASN A 277 14.88 -10.43 -5.37
CA ASN A 277 14.29 -10.97 -6.60
C ASN A 277 13.04 -10.24 -7.06
N TRP A 278 12.18 -9.83 -6.12
CA TRP A 278 11.02 -9.01 -6.47
C TRP A 278 11.49 -7.66 -7.03
N PHE A 279 12.45 -7.02 -6.37
CA PHE A 279 13.00 -5.73 -6.82
C PHE A 279 13.69 -5.84 -8.20
N HIS A 280 14.48 -6.88 -8.45
CA HIS A 280 15.07 -7.11 -9.77
C HIS A 280 14.03 -7.31 -10.87
N ASN A 281 12.93 -8.01 -10.58
CA ASN A 281 11.83 -8.14 -11.54
C ASN A 281 11.12 -6.81 -11.78
N TYR A 282 10.85 -6.04 -10.73
CA TYR A 282 10.27 -4.71 -10.85
C TYR A 282 11.13 -3.81 -11.75
N LEU A 283 12.45 -3.75 -11.54
CA LEU A 283 13.37 -2.97 -12.37
C LEU A 283 13.32 -3.39 -13.85
N ARG A 284 13.32 -4.70 -14.13
CA ARG A 284 13.21 -5.22 -15.51
C ARG A 284 11.89 -4.81 -16.16
N ILE A 285 10.79 -4.80 -15.40
CA ILE A 285 9.46 -4.38 -15.88
C ILE A 285 9.46 -2.89 -16.18
N THR A 286 9.93 -2.05 -15.24
CA THR A 286 9.94 -0.60 -15.41
C THR A 286 10.87 -0.16 -16.54
N GLU A 287 12.02 -0.83 -16.72
CA GLU A 287 12.92 -0.58 -17.85
C GLU A 287 12.27 -0.96 -19.19
N ARG A 288 11.59 -2.12 -19.25
CA ARG A 288 10.88 -2.55 -20.45
C ARG A 288 9.76 -1.58 -20.84
N PHE A 289 9.03 -1.04 -19.87
CA PHE A 289 7.88 -0.17 -20.10
C PHE A 289 8.17 1.32 -19.80
N GLN A 290 9.44 1.74 -19.87
CA GLN A 290 9.87 3.10 -19.52
C GLN A 290 9.17 4.20 -20.33
N ASP A 291 8.75 3.90 -21.57
CA ASP A 291 8.02 4.85 -22.41
C ASP A 291 6.52 4.91 -22.07
N THR A 292 5.96 3.84 -21.48
CA THR A 292 4.56 3.74 -21.05
C THR A 292 4.34 4.33 -19.65
N ILE A 293 5.30 4.12 -18.75
CA ILE A 293 5.28 4.64 -17.39
C ILE A 293 5.72 6.10 -17.39
N LYS A 294 5.06 6.95 -16.60
CA LYS A 294 5.30 8.39 -16.54
C LYS A 294 5.63 8.86 -15.14
#